data_AF-A0A934TC60-F1
#
_entry.id   AF-A0A934TC60-F1
#
_cell.length_a   1.000
_cell.length_b   1.000
_cell.length_c   1.000
_cell.angle_alpha   90.00
_cell.angle_beta   90.00
_cell.angle_gamma   90.00
#
_symmetry.space_group_name_H-M   'P 1'
#
loop_
_entity.id
_entity.type
_entity.pdbx_description
1 polymer ?
#
loop_
_entity_poly.entity_id
_entity_poly.type
_entity_poly.pdbx_seq_one_letter_code
_entity_poly.pdbx_strand_id
1 'polypeptide(L)'
;MDNYKSLDKYQKLELMQEVNYCRVERHEAAKYLKALWKNETDVIDYYESFGDSPRQIIMNKRDYDRHLLFGFTKKEFNKYGWLERSEFLEKEHFEFPHRDGWAVSNHITIGRGINGKWSYGMSYSHSTGGSGYGLNAWGKIFDSRKECLVTALEEMMKGLKRDSSVSDKYTTKVLMQAKELFDELTGRKAVQLSLFNILI
;
A
#
# COMPACT_ATOMS: atom_id res chain seq x y z
N MET A 1 -33.65 -0.18 8.75
CA MET A 1 -32.78 1.00 8.86
C MET A 1 -33.14 1.86 7.68
N ASP A 2 -33.61 3.08 7.91
CA ASP A 2 -33.97 3.98 6.82
C ASP A 2 -32.75 4.20 5.93
N ASN A 3 -32.99 4.26 4.62
CA ASN A 3 -31.94 4.52 3.64
C ASN A 3 -31.27 5.86 4.02
N TYR A 4 -29.95 5.86 4.29
CA TYR A 4 -29.24 7.08 4.70
C TYR A 4 -29.51 8.27 3.76
N LYS A 5 -29.68 7.98 2.45
CA LYS A 5 -29.94 8.98 1.41
C LYS A 5 -31.30 9.68 1.57
N SER A 6 -32.31 8.99 2.12
CA SER A 6 -33.65 9.55 2.33
C SER A 6 -33.78 10.36 3.62
N LEU A 7 -32.74 10.38 4.47
CA LEU A 7 -32.75 11.15 5.70
C LEU A 7 -32.72 12.65 5.41
N ASP A 8 -33.32 13.43 6.31
CA ASP A 8 -33.19 14.88 6.25
C ASP A 8 -31.78 15.33 6.64
N LYS A 9 -31.48 16.59 6.35
CA LYS A 9 -30.18 17.21 6.61
C LYS A 9 -29.73 17.07 8.07
N TYR A 10 -30.60 17.29 9.04
CA TYR A 10 -30.24 17.30 10.46
C TYR A 10 -29.96 15.88 10.94
N GLN A 11 -30.74 14.90 10.50
CA GLN A 11 -30.47 13.48 10.74
C GLN A 11 -29.12 13.04 10.14
N LYS A 12 -28.81 13.45 8.90
CA LYS A 12 -27.51 13.17 8.27
C LYS A 12 -26.36 13.80 9.06
N LEU A 13 -26.52 15.03 9.56
CA LEU A 13 -25.53 15.73 10.38
C LEU A 13 -25.29 15.04 11.72
N GLU A 14 -26.36 14.57 12.38
CA GLU A 14 -26.28 13.83 13.64
C GLU A 14 -25.49 12.52 13.47
N LEU A 15 -25.86 11.69 12.49
CA LEU A 15 -25.17 10.42 12.21
C LEU A 15 -23.69 10.63 11.83
N MET A 16 -23.37 11.72 11.15
CA MET A 16 -21.98 12.06 10.84
C MET A 16 -21.17 12.39 12.10
N GLN A 17 -21.77 12.92 13.17
CA GLN A 17 -21.08 13.24 14.42
C GLN A 17 -20.82 12.02 15.30
N GLU A 18 -21.63 10.96 15.18
CA GLU A 18 -21.47 9.72 15.93
C GLU A 18 -20.23 8.91 15.52
N VAL A 19 -19.76 9.10 14.28
CA VAL A 19 -18.59 8.38 13.79
C VAL A 19 -17.29 8.98 14.32
N ASN A 20 -16.48 8.15 14.98
CA ASN A 20 -15.14 8.52 15.41
C ASN A 20 -14.15 8.51 14.23
N TYR A 21 -14.10 9.61 13.48
CA TYR A 21 -13.16 9.78 12.37
C TYR A 21 -11.72 9.95 12.84
N CYS A 22 -10.82 9.14 12.27
CA CYS A 22 -9.40 9.31 12.50
C CYS A 22 -8.89 10.59 11.80
N ARG A 23 -7.71 11.08 12.19
CA ARG A 23 -7.15 12.36 11.71
C ARG A 23 -7.15 12.50 10.19
N VAL A 24 -6.88 11.40 9.48
CA VAL A 24 -6.79 11.37 8.01
C VAL A 24 -8.16 11.33 7.30
N GLU A 25 -9.25 11.06 8.03
CA GLU A 25 -10.62 11.05 7.51
C GLU A 25 -11.35 12.37 7.70
N ARG A 26 -10.98 13.12 8.74
CA ARG A 26 -11.66 14.37 9.14
C ARG A 26 -11.74 15.41 8.03
N HIS A 27 -10.75 15.48 7.15
CA HIS A 27 -10.79 16.43 6.02
C HIS A 27 -11.91 16.11 5.02
N GLU A 28 -12.10 14.84 4.69
CA GLU A 28 -13.18 14.40 3.79
C GLU A 28 -14.55 14.50 4.48
N ALA A 29 -14.62 14.14 5.76
CA ALA A 29 -15.84 14.34 6.55
C ALA A 29 -16.26 15.81 6.61
N ALA A 30 -15.30 16.73 6.78
CA ALA A 30 -15.58 18.17 6.82
C ALA A 30 -16.10 18.71 5.48
N LYS A 31 -15.60 18.23 4.34
CA LYS A 31 -16.13 18.60 3.01
C LYS A 31 -17.59 18.19 2.87
N TYR A 32 -17.92 16.96 3.23
CA TYR A 32 -19.27 16.45 3.15
C TYR A 32 -20.22 17.15 4.15
N LEU A 33 -19.80 17.36 5.40
CA LEU A 33 -20.55 18.14 6.39
C LEU A 33 -20.84 19.56 5.91
N LYS A 34 -19.85 20.23 5.29
CA LYS A 34 -20.03 21.57 4.71
C LYS A 34 -21.05 21.56 3.57
N ALA A 35 -21.01 20.54 2.71
CA ALA A 35 -21.97 20.37 1.62
C ALA A 35 -23.40 20.20 2.15
N LEU A 36 -23.59 19.36 3.18
CA LEU A 36 -24.88 19.23 3.88
C LEU A 36 -25.34 20.57 4.46
N TRP A 37 -24.45 21.31 5.13
CA TRP A 37 -24.77 22.63 5.71
C TRP A 37 -25.20 23.66 4.66
N LYS A 38 -24.61 23.63 3.46
CA LYS A 38 -24.90 24.57 2.38
C LYS A 38 -25.95 24.09 1.38
N ASN A 39 -26.46 22.86 1.53
CA ASN A 39 -27.34 22.20 0.56
C ASN A 39 -26.70 22.16 -0.85
N GLU A 40 -25.40 21.87 -0.93
CA GLU A 40 -24.69 21.70 -2.21
C GLU A 40 -25.03 20.32 -2.81
N THR A 41 -26.16 20.23 -3.52
CA THR A 41 -26.74 18.95 -4.01
C THR A 41 -25.77 18.10 -4.80
N ASP A 42 -25.03 18.68 -5.75
CA ASP A 42 -24.09 17.92 -6.60
C ASP A 42 -22.96 17.28 -5.77
N VAL A 43 -22.50 17.98 -4.73
CA VAL A 43 -21.46 17.49 -3.83
C VAL A 43 -22.04 16.40 -2.93
N ILE A 44 -23.25 16.60 -2.41
CA ILE A 44 -23.95 15.61 -1.58
C ILE A 44 -24.15 14.32 -2.39
N ASP A 45 -24.70 14.40 -3.59
CA ASP A 45 -24.97 13.25 -4.46
C ASP A 45 -23.67 12.51 -4.81
N TYR A 46 -22.59 13.25 -5.07
CA TYR A 46 -21.29 12.65 -5.31
C TYR A 46 -20.78 11.87 -4.08
N TYR A 47 -20.82 12.44 -2.88
CA TYR A 47 -20.39 11.76 -1.66
C TYR A 47 -21.30 10.57 -1.33
N GLU A 48 -22.62 10.73 -1.40
CA GLU A 48 -23.60 9.67 -1.12
C GLU A 48 -23.56 8.54 -2.16
N SER A 49 -22.95 8.76 -3.34
CA SER A 49 -22.66 7.68 -4.28
C SER A 49 -21.61 6.67 -3.79
N PHE A 50 -20.91 6.97 -2.69
CA PHE A 50 -19.89 6.09 -2.09
C PHE A 50 -20.40 5.16 -1.00
N GLY A 51 -21.66 5.25 -0.59
CA GLY A 51 -22.23 4.31 0.37
C GLY A 51 -23.52 4.80 1.02
N ASP A 52 -24.06 3.96 1.89
CA ASP A 52 -25.34 4.20 2.56
C ASP A 52 -25.16 4.40 4.07
N SER A 53 -23.94 4.76 4.49
CA SER A 53 -23.63 5.15 5.87
C SER A 53 -22.48 6.15 5.90
N PRO A 54 -22.39 7.00 6.93
CA PRO A 54 -21.28 7.94 7.12
C PRO A 54 -19.90 7.30 6.95
N ARG A 55 -19.69 6.11 7.55
CA ARG A 55 -18.42 5.38 7.48
C ARG A 55 -18.10 4.92 6.06
N GLN A 56 -19.06 4.32 5.35
CA GLN A 56 -18.87 3.87 3.97
C GLN A 56 -18.59 5.04 3.04
N ILE A 57 -19.39 6.11 3.15
CA ILE A 57 -19.23 7.32 2.32
C ILE A 57 -17.80 7.85 2.42
N ILE A 58 -17.31 8.07 3.65
CA ILE A 58 -15.99 8.68 3.84
C ILE A 58 -14.85 7.71 3.48
N MET A 59 -14.94 6.44 3.88
CA MET A 59 -13.87 5.47 3.61
C MET A 59 -13.77 5.12 2.13
N ASN A 60 -14.90 4.81 1.47
CA ASN A 60 -14.89 4.45 0.06
C ASN A 60 -14.49 5.64 -0.82
N LYS A 61 -14.90 6.87 -0.49
CA LYS A 61 -14.39 8.06 -1.18
C LYS A 61 -12.87 8.10 -1.10
N ARG A 62 -12.31 7.99 0.12
CA ARG A 62 -10.85 8.05 0.32
C ARG A 62 -10.12 6.93 -0.42
N ASP A 63 -10.65 5.72 -0.40
CA ASP A 63 -10.09 4.60 -1.16
C ASP A 63 -10.18 4.84 -2.68
N TYR A 64 -11.30 5.40 -3.15
CA TYR A 64 -11.48 5.74 -4.57
C TYR A 64 -10.51 6.82 -5.04
N ASP A 65 -10.30 7.87 -4.25
CA ASP A 65 -9.28 8.89 -4.56
C ASP A 65 -7.88 8.29 -4.68
N ARG A 66 -7.55 7.31 -3.83
CA ARG A 66 -6.27 6.58 -3.93
C ARG A 66 -6.20 5.71 -5.17
N HIS A 67 -7.29 5.03 -5.51
CA HIS A 67 -7.42 4.25 -6.74
C HIS A 67 -7.19 5.11 -8.00
N LEU A 68 -7.72 6.34 -8.02
CA LEU A 68 -7.53 7.29 -9.13
C LEU A 68 -6.05 7.62 -9.38
N LEU A 69 -5.19 7.61 -8.35
CA LEU A 69 -3.75 7.87 -8.51
C LEU A 69 -3.04 6.79 -9.35
N PHE A 70 -3.63 5.61 -9.48
CA PHE A 70 -3.18 4.50 -10.32
C PHE A 70 -4.00 4.35 -11.61
N GLY A 71 -4.90 5.30 -11.89
CA GLY A 71 -5.78 5.27 -13.06
C GLY A 71 -6.97 4.31 -12.92
N PHE A 72 -7.22 3.78 -11.72
CA PHE A 72 -8.38 2.94 -11.47
C PHE A 72 -9.64 3.80 -11.31
N THR A 73 -10.53 3.75 -12.29
CA THR A 73 -11.78 4.53 -12.32
C THR A 73 -13.02 3.71 -11.98
N LYS A 74 -12.87 2.40 -11.79
CA LYS A 74 -13.98 1.49 -11.47
C LYS A 74 -14.52 1.81 -10.07
N LYS A 75 -15.79 2.20 -9.98
CA LYS A 75 -16.50 2.46 -8.73
C LYS A 75 -17.57 1.39 -8.51
N GLU A 76 -17.13 0.23 -8.05
CA GLU A 76 -17.99 -0.91 -7.70
C GLU A 76 -17.86 -1.22 -6.22
N PHE A 77 -18.93 -1.74 -5.63
CA PHE A 77 -18.99 -2.05 -4.20
C PHE A 77 -19.36 -3.52 -4.01
N ASN A 78 -18.74 -4.14 -3.01
CA ASN A 78 -19.07 -5.51 -2.63
C ASN A 78 -20.45 -5.57 -1.95
N LYS A 79 -20.92 -6.79 -1.65
CA LYS A 79 -22.22 -7.01 -0.97
C LYS A 79 -22.37 -6.34 0.40
N TYR A 80 -21.29 -5.83 0.99
CA TYR A 80 -21.27 -5.11 2.26
C TYR A 80 -21.11 -3.59 2.09
N GLY A 81 -21.16 -3.09 0.85
CA GLY A 81 -21.05 -1.67 0.52
C GLY A 81 -19.64 -1.10 0.63
N TRP A 82 -18.59 -1.93 0.60
CA TRP A 82 -17.19 -1.48 0.54
C TRP A 82 -16.68 -1.46 -0.89
N LEU A 83 -15.90 -0.44 -1.25
CA LEU A 83 -15.30 -0.30 -2.58
C LEU A 83 -14.48 -1.55 -2.92
N GLU A 84 -14.73 -2.11 -4.09
CA GLU A 84 -13.97 -3.26 -4.59
C GLU A 84 -12.53 -2.85 -4.91
N ARG A 85 -11.59 -3.71 -4.53
CA ARG A 85 -10.16 -3.46 -4.78
C ARG A 85 -9.88 -3.59 -6.27
N SER A 86 -9.25 -2.58 -6.83
CA SER A 86 -8.77 -2.66 -8.22
C SER A 86 -7.51 -3.52 -8.30
N GLU A 87 -7.42 -4.31 -9.35
CA GLU A 87 -6.26 -5.16 -9.59
C GLU A 87 -5.15 -4.40 -10.30
N PHE A 88 -3.95 -4.47 -9.72
CA PHE A 88 -2.73 -4.05 -10.41
C PHE A 88 -2.44 -4.98 -11.59
N LEU A 89 -1.96 -4.38 -12.68
CA LEU A 89 -1.44 -5.05 -13.87
C LEU A 89 0.04 -5.39 -13.66
N GLU A 90 0.61 -6.25 -14.51
CA GLU A 90 2.04 -6.60 -14.51
C GLU A 90 2.57 -6.90 -13.08
N LYS A 91 1.78 -7.68 -12.32
CA LYS A 91 2.15 -8.08 -10.97
C LYS A 91 3.37 -9.00 -11.04
N GLU A 92 4.41 -8.66 -10.30
CA GLU A 92 5.64 -9.44 -10.20
C GLU A 92 5.93 -9.76 -8.74
N HIS A 93 6.40 -10.98 -8.49
CA HIS A 93 6.68 -11.51 -7.16
C HIS A 93 8.15 -11.92 -7.08
N PHE A 94 8.88 -11.31 -6.15
CA PHE A 94 10.29 -11.56 -5.89
C PHE A 94 10.42 -12.25 -4.54
N GLU A 95 10.84 -13.51 -4.54
CA GLU A 95 11.03 -14.28 -3.32
C GLU A 95 12.49 -14.20 -2.83
N PHE A 96 12.66 -14.14 -1.51
CA PHE A 96 13.96 -14.17 -0.83
C PHE A 96 13.95 -15.29 0.23
N PRO A 97 14.02 -16.56 -0.20
CA PRO A 97 13.97 -17.70 0.72
C PRO A 97 15.23 -17.79 1.60
N HIS A 98 15.06 -18.18 2.86
CA HIS A 98 16.19 -18.47 3.76
C HIS A 98 16.21 -19.89 4.33
N ARG A 99 15.09 -20.63 4.23
CA ARG A 99 14.98 -22.06 4.51
C ARG A 99 13.82 -22.66 3.71
N ASP A 100 13.82 -23.98 3.56
CA ASP A 100 12.69 -24.71 3.00
C ASP A 100 11.56 -24.82 4.04
N GLY A 101 10.31 -24.62 3.63
CA GLY A 101 9.11 -24.78 4.47
C GLY A 101 8.08 -23.63 4.40
N TRP A 102 6.91 -23.84 5.01
CA TRP A 102 5.74 -22.95 4.90
C TRP A 102 5.82 -21.65 5.71
N ALA A 103 6.64 -21.63 6.76
CA ALA A 103 6.59 -20.59 7.78
C ALA A 103 7.32 -19.30 7.40
N VAL A 104 7.92 -19.22 6.19
CA VAL A 104 8.71 -18.05 5.82
C VAL A 104 8.83 -17.82 4.33
N SER A 105 8.19 -16.74 3.87
CA SER A 105 8.38 -16.18 2.53
C SER A 105 8.66 -14.69 2.64
N ASN A 106 9.93 -14.32 2.77
CA ASN A 106 10.30 -12.93 2.53
C ASN A 106 10.07 -12.67 1.05
N HIS A 107 9.33 -11.64 0.72
CA HIS A 107 9.02 -11.34 -0.66
C HIS A 107 8.73 -9.86 -0.87
N ILE A 108 8.91 -9.41 -2.10
CA ILE A 108 8.41 -8.14 -2.61
C ILE A 108 7.40 -8.47 -3.71
N THR A 109 6.25 -7.82 -3.70
CA THR A 109 5.32 -7.83 -4.82
C THR A 109 5.22 -6.42 -5.38
N ILE A 110 5.53 -6.22 -6.65
CA ILE A 110 5.30 -4.95 -7.34
C ILE A 110 4.13 -5.10 -8.31
N GLY A 111 3.49 -3.99 -8.66
CA GLY A 111 2.50 -3.98 -9.73
C GLY A 111 2.28 -2.59 -10.30
N ARG A 112 1.77 -2.57 -11.53
CA ARG A 112 1.52 -1.37 -12.33
C ARG A 112 0.03 -1.02 -12.35
N GLY A 113 -0.29 0.24 -12.09
CA GLY A 113 -1.60 0.82 -12.33
C GLY A 113 -1.90 0.96 -13.82
N ILE A 114 -3.16 1.23 -14.15
CA ILE A 114 -3.61 1.45 -15.54
C ILE A 114 -2.84 2.63 -16.18
N ASN A 115 -2.58 3.66 -15.39
CA ASN A 115 -1.86 4.86 -15.84
C ASN A 115 -0.32 4.71 -15.86
N GLY A 116 0.21 3.49 -15.72
CA GLY A 116 1.64 3.23 -15.77
C GLY A 116 2.41 3.45 -14.47
N LYS A 117 1.76 3.97 -13.42
CA LYS A 117 2.39 4.15 -12.10
C LYS A 117 2.60 2.82 -11.39
N TRP A 118 3.66 2.70 -10.61
CA TRP A 118 4.01 1.48 -9.89
C TRP A 118 3.86 1.64 -8.38
N SER A 119 3.57 0.53 -7.70
CA SER A 119 3.57 0.41 -6.24
C SER A 119 4.10 -0.97 -5.85
N TYR A 120 4.40 -1.14 -4.56
CA TYR A 120 4.86 -2.40 -4.02
C TYR A 120 4.22 -2.73 -2.67
N GLY A 121 4.15 -4.03 -2.38
CA GLY A 121 3.99 -4.60 -1.05
C GLY A 121 5.18 -5.49 -0.73
N MET A 122 5.36 -5.83 0.53
CA MET A 122 6.41 -6.76 0.95
C MET A 122 6.04 -7.53 2.20
N SER A 123 6.73 -8.61 2.44
CA SER A 123 6.79 -9.28 3.73
C SER A 123 8.24 -9.66 4.00
N TYR A 124 8.70 -9.42 5.23
CA TYR A 124 9.99 -9.89 5.66
C TYR A 124 10.00 -10.21 7.16
N SER A 125 10.85 -11.14 7.55
CA SER A 125 11.02 -11.61 8.92
C SER A 125 12.50 -11.56 9.33
N HIS A 126 12.76 -11.23 10.59
CA HIS A 126 14.10 -11.26 11.18
C HIS A 126 14.00 -11.75 12.63
N SER A 127 14.83 -12.72 13.03
CA SER A 127 14.76 -13.32 14.37
C SER A 127 13.31 -13.70 14.76
N THR A 128 12.77 -13.18 15.86
CA THR A 128 11.38 -13.37 16.33
C THR A 128 10.39 -12.31 15.84
N GLY A 129 10.82 -11.40 14.97
CA GLY A 129 10.04 -10.29 14.45
C GLY A 129 9.89 -10.30 12.93
N GLY A 130 9.15 -9.32 12.43
CA GLY A 130 8.95 -9.11 11.00
C GLY A 130 8.02 -7.95 10.72
N SER A 131 7.87 -7.63 9.44
CA SER A 131 6.93 -6.64 8.94
C SER A 131 6.37 -7.07 7.60
N GLY A 132 5.18 -6.61 7.28
CA GLY A 132 4.64 -6.83 5.95
C GLY A 132 3.35 -6.08 5.69
N TYR A 133 3.11 -5.81 4.42
CA TYR A 133 1.89 -5.23 3.88
C TYR A 133 1.74 -5.64 2.42
N GLY A 134 0.51 -5.91 2.00
CA GLY A 134 0.21 -6.30 0.62
C GLY A 134 0.31 -5.13 -0.36
N LEU A 135 0.50 -5.43 -1.64
CA LEU A 135 0.39 -4.46 -2.73
C LEU A 135 -1.03 -3.85 -2.72
N ASN A 136 -1.12 -2.51 -2.61
CA ASN A 136 -2.39 -1.80 -2.60
C ASN A 136 -2.22 -0.31 -2.98
N ALA A 137 -3.34 0.38 -3.20
CA ALA A 137 -3.38 1.78 -3.65
C ALA A 137 -2.97 2.82 -2.59
N TRP A 138 -2.74 2.40 -1.33
CA TRP A 138 -2.18 3.24 -0.27
C TRP A 138 -0.65 3.17 -0.21
N GLY A 139 -0.02 2.30 -1.02
CA GLY A 139 1.42 2.23 -1.16
C GLY A 139 2.04 3.48 -1.80
N LYS A 140 3.37 3.54 -1.78
CA LYS A 140 4.13 4.60 -2.49
C LYS A 140 3.92 4.46 -3.99
N ILE A 141 3.98 5.59 -4.69
CA ILE A 141 3.73 5.69 -6.13
C ILE A 141 5.04 6.03 -6.82
N PHE A 142 5.36 5.29 -7.88
CA PHE A 142 6.58 5.46 -8.67
C PHE A 142 6.26 5.58 -10.15
N ASP A 143 7.13 6.27 -10.88
CA ASP A 143 6.99 6.48 -12.32
C ASP A 143 7.59 5.35 -13.15
N SER A 144 8.43 4.51 -12.55
CA SER A 144 9.05 3.38 -13.23
C SER A 144 9.08 2.13 -12.37
N ARG A 145 9.02 0.97 -13.05
CA ARG A 145 9.21 -0.35 -12.44
C ARG A 145 10.53 -0.43 -11.65
N LYS A 146 11.61 0.07 -12.26
CA LYS A 146 12.96 0.01 -11.69
C LYS A 146 13.04 0.81 -10.39
N GLU A 147 12.56 2.04 -10.37
CA GLU A 147 12.56 2.87 -9.16
C GLU A 147 11.72 2.23 -8.05
N CYS A 148 10.53 1.72 -8.40
CA CYS A 148 9.65 1.00 -7.47
C CYS A 148 10.37 -0.17 -6.79
N LEU A 149 10.98 -1.06 -7.58
CA LEU A 149 11.67 -2.25 -7.06
C LEU A 149 12.93 -1.88 -6.26
N VAL A 150 13.71 -0.89 -6.73
CA VAL A 150 14.89 -0.39 -6.00
C VAL A 150 14.49 0.15 -4.63
N THR A 151 13.46 1.00 -4.55
CA THR A 151 12.97 1.52 -3.28
C THR A 151 12.39 0.44 -2.37
N ALA A 152 11.70 -0.57 -2.93
CA ALA A 152 11.21 -1.71 -2.16
C ALA A 152 12.37 -2.52 -1.54
N LEU A 153 13.43 -2.78 -2.31
CA LEU A 153 14.62 -3.47 -1.84
C LEU A 153 15.34 -2.68 -0.74
N GLU A 154 15.48 -1.35 -0.90
CA GLU A 154 16.07 -0.47 0.12
C GLU A 154 15.28 -0.51 1.43
N GLU A 155 13.94 -0.46 1.35
CA GLU A 155 13.09 -0.52 2.53
C GLU A 155 13.19 -1.89 3.23
N MET A 156 13.12 -2.99 2.48
CA MET A 156 13.30 -4.34 3.03
C MET A 156 14.67 -4.48 3.70
N MET A 157 15.76 -4.10 3.02
CA MET A 157 17.11 -4.16 3.58
C MET A 157 17.26 -3.29 4.83
N LYS A 158 16.63 -2.12 4.87
CA LYS A 158 16.63 -1.25 6.07
C LYS A 158 15.87 -1.90 7.22
N GLY A 159 14.73 -2.54 6.93
CA GLY A 159 13.94 -3.29 7.91
C GLY A 159 14.72 -4.45 8.51
N LEU A 160 15.32 -5.29 7.66
CA LEU A 160 16.15 -6.43 8.07
C LEU A 160 17.39 -6.03 8.87
N LYS A 161 17.91 -4.80 8.72
CA LYS A 161 19.03 -4.26 9.49
C LYS A 161 18.64 -3.68 10.86
N ARG A 162 17.36 -3.49 11.15
CA ARG A 162 16.89 -3.07 12.49
C ARG A 162 16.83 -4.30 13.41
N ASP A 163 17.70 -4.32 14.43
CA ASP A 163 17.79 -5.30 15.54
C ASP A 163 18.25 -6.73 15.26
N SER A 164 19.16 -7.23 16.11
CA SER A 164 19.69 -8.62 16.27
C SER A 164 20.20 -9.37 15.02
N SER A 165 20.02 -8.80 13.83
CA SER A 165 20.30 -9.41 12.54
C SER A 165 21.77 -9.52 12.17
N VAL A 166 22.67 -8.97 13.01
CA VAL A 166 24.12 -9.08 12.80
C VAL A 166 24.60 -10.54 12.92
N SER A 167 23.89 -11.37 13.69
CA SER A 167 24.22 -12.79 13.87
C SER A 167 23.15 -13.77 13.38
N ASP A 168 21.98 -13.29 12.94
CA ASP A 168 20.95 -14.15 12.37
C ASP A 168 21.32 -14.57 10.94
N LYS A 169 21.70 -15.84 10.80
CA LYS A 169 22.06 -16.46 9.51
C LYS A 169 20.95 -16.36 8.46
N TYR A 170 19.68 -16.41 8.88
CA TYR A 170 18.55 -16.37 7.95
C TYR A 170 18.36 -14.95 7.41
N THR A 171 18.36 -13.97 8.30
CA THR A 171 18.31 -12.56 7.91
C THR A 171 19.49 -12.19 7.01
N THR A 172 20.70 -12.69 7.31
CA THR A 172 21.89 -12.47 6.49
C THR A 172 21.71 -13.02 5.07
N LYS A 173 21.13 -14.23 4.93
CA LYS A 173 20.84 -14.83 3.62
C LYS A 173 19.81 -14.03 2.81
N VAL A 174 18.79 -13.47 3.45
CA VAL A 174 17.81 -12.59 2.78
C VAL A 174 18.46 -11.29 2.34
N LEU A 175 19.26 -10.67 3.22
CA LEU A 175 20.00 -9.44 2.92
C LEU A 175 20.94 -9.60 1.73
N MET A 176 21.62 -10.75 1.61
CA MET A 176 22.51 -11.04 0.50
C MET A 176 21.75 -11.11 -0.82
N GLN A 177 20.65 -11.88 -0.89
CA GLN A 177 19.81 -11.99 -2.09
C GLN A 177 19.18 -10.65 -2.49
N ALA A 178 18.64 -9.90 -1.53
CA ALA A 178 18.08 -8.58 -1.78
C ALA A 178 19.14 -7.58 -2.29
N LYS A 179 20.37 -7.67 -1.76
CA LYS A 179 21.49 -6.84 -2.19
C LYS A 179 21.95 -7.21 -3.60
N GLU A 180 22.06 -8.51 -3.92
CA GLU A 180 22.44 -8.97 -5.27
C GLU A 180 21.48 -8.43 -6.33
N LEU A 181 20.17 -8.54 -6.10
CA LEU A 181 19.16 -7.99 -7.00
C LEU A 181 19.22 -6.46 -7.08
N PHE A 182 19.44 -5.78 -5.95
CA PHE A 182 19.62 -4.33 -5.92
C PHE A 182 20.84 -3.88 -6.75
N ASP A 183 21.97 -4.58 -6.59
CA ASP A 183 23.23 -4.29 -7.28
C ASP A 183 23.09 -4.55 -8.80
N GLU A 184 22.39 -5.62 -9.19
CA GLU A 184 22.02 -5.89 -10.59
C GLU A 184 21.17 -4.76 -11.19
N LEU A 185 20.09 -4.36 -10.51
CA LEU A 185 19.19 -3.31 -10.98
C LEU A 185 19.85 -1.94 -11.07
N THR A 186 20.78 -1.64 -10.16
CA THR A 186 21.47 -0.34 -10.10
C THR A 186 22.77 -0.31 -10.92
N GLY A 187 23.23 -1.44 -11.44
CA GLY A 187 24.50 -1.54 -12.18
C GLY A 187 25.73 -1.42 -11.29
N ARG A 188 25.58 -1.57 -9.97
CA ARG A 188 26.70 -1.60 -9.02
C ARG A 188 27.31 -3.00 -9.07
N LYS A 189 28.36 -3.20 -9.88
CA LYS A 189 29.10 -4.47 -9.82
C LYS A 189 29.74 -4.63 -8.44
N ALA A 190 29.57 -5.80 -7.82
CA ALA A 190 30.45 -6.23 -6.75
C ALA A 190 31.88 -6.28 -7.32
N VAL A 191 32.77 -5.40 -6.84
CA VAL A 191 34.19 -5.49 -7.15
C VAL A 191 34.70 -6.73 -6.43
N GLN A 192 34.88 -7.83 -7.17
CA GLN A 192 35.60 -8.99 -6.69
C GLN A 192 37.06 -8.55 -6.50
N LEU A 193 37.47 -8.30 -5.25
CA LEU A 193 38.88 -8.09 -4.91
C LEU A 193 39.58 -9.45 -5.06
N SER A 194 40.11 -9.73 -6.24
CA SER A 194 41.09 -10.81 -6.39
C SER A 194 42.35 -10.40 -5.62
N LEU A 195 42.65 -11.12 -4.53
CA LEU A 195 43.95 -11.06 -3.87
C LEU A 195 45.01 -11.46 -4.88
N PHE A 196 45.77 -10.49 -5.39
CA PHE A 196 47.01 -10.77 -6.08
C PHE A 196 47.96 -11.37 -5.05
N ASN A 197 48.24 -12.68 -5.16
CA ASN A 197 49.35 -13.29 -4.45
C ASN A 197 50.63 -12.59 -4.93
N ILE A 198 51.16 -11.70 -4.10
CA ILE A 198 52.52 -11.21 -4.23
C ILE A 198 53.41 -12.34 -3.72
N LEU A 199 53.92 -13.16 -4.64
CA LEU A 199 55.07 -14.00 -4.39
C LEU A 199 56.30 -13.08 -4.35
N ILE A 200 56.91 -12.95 -3.17
CA ILE A 200 58.31 -12.56 -3.02
C ILE A 200 59.09 -13.84 -2.72
#